data_AF-B3RN64-F1
#
_entry.id   AF-B3RN64-F1
#
_cell.length_a   1.000
_cell.length_b   1.000
_cell.length_c   1.000
_cell.angle_alpha   90.00
_cell.angle_beta   90.00
_cell.angle_gamma   90.00
#
_symmetry.space_group_name_H-M   'P 1'
#
loop_
_entity.id
_entity.type
_entity.pdbx_description
1 polymer ?
#
loop_
_entity_poly.entity_id
_entity_poly.type
_entity_poly.pdbx_seq_one_letter_code
_entity_poly.pdbx_strand_id
1 'polypeptide(L)'
;MAAFSKWKAIDENSKPMASQQNTAYEALVTKLATAQKDLLAFKERDGIRNVLNSFNADDICDQAASQLLKTEKDLEACYKRIEQLEAEVESQRTLRRIDNRDLKERTVHLETKSPSNTSSTEYDALREPWRSIRERLAILEREKVEWLEEKESYEGIKEKKHLQGYYDPLTTKIIHFRNNPAFLAAENRKLVLQQLRRECDRLKEIILGSESSNPSNLKILQKEIRELREQLANAEKFNQRLKEIVREKIKVFREACYILTGYRIDDIGENRYKLQSIYAEHPGDYLIFSIATGGKVNLLETDFLNTIADLLDKYVSAYNAIPALLSAVTMQLFNLQTIQLTSSDAL
;
A
#
# COMPACT_ATOMS: atom_id res chain seq x y z
N MET A 1 65.46 3.38 -14.16
CA MET A 1 65.04 3.73 -12.78
C MET A 1 64.20 5.01 -12.73
N ALA A 2 64.64 6.16 -13.25
CA ALA A 2 63.92 7.45 -13.10
C ALA A 2 62.53 7.53 -13.78
N ALA A 3 62.32 6.83 -14.91
CA ALA A 3 61.04 6.84 -15.60
C ALA A 3 59.94 6.09 -14.82
N PHE A 4 60.27 4.96 -14.17
CA PHE A 4 59.32 4.14 -13.42
C PHE A 4 58.80 4.87 -12.16
N SER A 5 59.66 5.65 -11.51
CA SER A 5 59.29 6.48 -10.36
C SER A 5 58.31 7.59 -10.73
N LYS A 6 58.43 8.16 -11.95
CA LYS A 6 57.58 9.25 -12.44
C LYS A 6 56.16 8.75 -12.77
N TRP A 7 56.03 7.55 -13.34
CA TRP A 7 54.72 6.93 -13.61
C TRP A 7 54.01 6.50 -12.32
N LYS A 8 54.75 5.96 -11.34
CA LYS A 8 54.18 5.59 -10.04
C LYS A 8 53.66 6.81 -9.26
N ALA A 9 54.38 7.93 -9.31
CA ALA A 9 53.96 9.19 -8.69
C ALA A 9 52.70 9.81 -9.35
N ILE A 10 52.53 9.65 -10.66
CA ILE A 10 51.33 10.12 -11.38
C ILE A 10 50.11 9.26 -11.02
N ASP A 11 50.28 7.93 -10.92
CA ASP A 11 49.20 7.01 -10.53
C ASP A 11 48.78 7.20 -9.06
N GLU A 12 49.74 7.44 -8.16
CA GLU A 12 49.48 7.73 -6.74
C GLU A 12 48.81 9.09 -6.52
N ASN A 13 49.06 10.10 -7.37
CA ASN A 13 48.36 11.40 -7.32
C ASN A 13 46.98 11.40 -8.01
N SER A 14 46.72 10.49 -8.96
CA SER A 14 45.40 10.43 -9.63
C SER A 14 44.31 9.78 -8.77
N LYS A 15 44.68 8.79 -7.94
CA LYS A 15 43.78 8.09 -7.01
C LYS A 15 43.09 9.00 -5.97
N PRO A 16 43.78 9.93 -5.27
CA PRO A 16 43.12 10.82 -4.33
C PRO A 16 42.22 11.85 -5.02
N MET A 17 42.57 12.32 -6.23
CA MET A 17 41.71 13.24 -7.01
C MET A 17 40.43 12.55 -7.49
N ALA A 18 40.51 11.32 -7.98
CA ALA A 18 39.34 10.53 -8.35
C ALA A 18 38.46 10.20 -7.12
N SER A 19 39.07 9.89 -5.98
CA SER A 19 38.35 9.69 -4.71
C SER A 19 37.65 10.96 -4.25
N GLN A 20 38.30 12.12 -4.35
CA GLN A 20 37.70 13.41 -4.00
C GLN A 20 36.54 13.78 -4.93
N GLN A 21 36.68 13.55 -6.24
CA GLN A 21 35.60 13.77 -7.21
C GLN A 21 34.39 12.85 -6.96
N ASN A 22 34.62 11.56 -6.63
CA ASN A 22 33.54 10.64 -6.27
C ASN A 22 32.82 11.07 -4.97
N THR A 23 33.56 11.48 -3.93
CA THR A 23 32.94 11.97 -2.69
C THR A 23 32.14 13.27 -2.90
N ALA A 24 32.61 14.17 -3.77
CA ALA A 24 31.89 15.39 -4.12
C ALA A 24 30.61 15.09 -4.92
N TYR A 25 30.66 14.10 -5.81
CA TYR A 25 29.50 13.63 -6.57
C TYR A 25 28.45 12.99 -5.65
N GLU A 26 28.86 12.11 -4.72
CA GLU A 26 27.99 11.52 -3.71
C GLU A 26 27.36 12.58 -2.78
N ALA A 27 28.13 13.59 -2.37
CA ALA A 27 27.62 14.72 -1.59
C ALA A 27 26.59 15.57 -2.36
N LEU A 28 26.71 15.66 -3.69
CA LEU A 28 25.75 16.38 -4.53
C LEU A 28 24.47 15.57 -4.74
N VAL A 29 24.58 14.26 -4.96
CA VAL A 29 23.44 13.34 -5.08
C VAL A 29 22.63 13.31 -3.78
N THR A 30 23.30 13.25 -2.63
CA THR A 30 22.62 13.28 -1.32
C THR A 30 21.90 14.60 -1.08
N LYS A 31 22.50 15.75 -1.43
CA LYS A 31 21.84 17.07 -1.35
C LYS A 31 20.62 17.19 -2.27
N LEU A 32 20.70 16.64 -3.48
CA LEU A 32 19.57 16.61 -4.41
C LEU A 32 18.44 15.71 -3.88
N ALA A 33 18.78 14.56 -3.32
CA ALA A 33 17.81 13.65 -2.71
C ALA A 33 17.11 14.29 -1.50
N THR A 34 17.86 15.01 -0.64
CA THR A 34 17.26 15.73 0.49
C THR A 34 16.35 16.87 0.03
N ALA A 35 16.76 17.66 -0.98
CA ALA A 35 15.96 18.75 -1.51
C ALA A 35 14.65 18.25 -2.17
N GLN A 36 14.68 17.11 -2.86
CA GLN A 36 13.48 16.47 -3.40
C GLN A 36 12.54 16.00 -2.28
N LYS A 37 13.10 15.41 -1.21
CA LYS A 37 12.32 14.99 -0.04
C LYS A 37 11.65 16.16 0.66
N ASP A 38 12.35 17.27 0.82
CA ASP A 38 11.83 18.48 1.46
C ASP A 38 10.72 19.13 0.62
N LEU A 39 10.86 19.15 -0.71
CA LEU A 39 9.83 19.64 -1.62
C LEU A 39 8.55 18.79 -1.56
N LEU A 40 8.68 17.47 -1.51
CA LEU A 40 7.55 16.57 -1.36
C LEU A 40 6.85 16.77 -0.02
N ALA A 41 7.62 16.88 1.08
CA ALA A 41 7.08 17.17 2.40
C ALA A 41 6.34 18.51 2.44
N PHE A 42 6.82 19.54 1.75
CA PHE A 42 6.15 20.84 1.67
C PHE A 42 4.81 20.73 0.92
N LYS A 43 4.78 20.01 -0.20
CA LYS A 43 3.55 19.75 -0.97
C LYS A 43 2.54 18.93 -0.19
N GLU A 44 2.98 17.92 0.55
CA GLU A 44 2.11 17.12 1.42
C GLU A 44 1.53 17.97 2.55
N ARG A 45 2.37 18.79 3.21
CA ARG A 45 1.91 19.72 4.26
C ARG A 45 0.87 20.70 3.73
N ASP A 46 1.13 21.30 2.57
CA ASP A 46 0.21 22.26 1.97
C ASP A 46 -1.08 21.58 1.46
N GLY A 47 -0.98 20.35 0.96
CA GLY A 47 -2.12 19.51 0.61
C GLY A 47 -3.01 19.21 1.83
N ILE A 48 -2.40 18.79 2.95
CA ILE A 48 -3.11 18.54 4.21
C ILE A 48 -3.73 19.83 4.73
N ARG A 49 -3.03 20.97 4.65
CA ARG A 49 -3.55 22.28 5.06
C ARG A 49 -4.74 22.71 4.22
N ASN A 50 -4.70 22.49 2.90
CA ASN A 50 -5.83 22.80 2.02
C ASN A 50 -7.04 21.92 2.31
N VAL A 51 -6.82 20.63 2.58
CA VAL A 51 -7.88 19.70 3.02
C VAL A 51 -8.44 20.14 4.36
N LEU A 52 -7.61 20.49 5.35
CA LEU A 52 -8.07 21.01 6.63
C LEU A 52 -8.88 22.30 6.48
N ASN A 53 -8.41 23.24 5.65
CA ASN A 53 -9.13 24.48 5.37
C ASN A 53 -10.49 24.23 4.70
N SER A 54 -10.62 23.18 3.87
CA SER A 54 -11.90 22.76 3.30
C SER A 54 -12.84 22.09 4.32
N PHE A 55 -12.27 21.59 5.42
CA PHE A 55 -12.98 20.93 6.52
C PHE A 55 -13.06 21.79 7.78
N ASN A 56 -12.79 23.11 7.71
CA ASN A 56 -13.16 24.02 8.80
C ASN A 56 -14.69 24.02 8.91
N ALA A 57 -15.17 23.08 9.72
CA ALA A 57 -16.57 22.78 9.94
C ALA A 57 -17.30 23.94 10.62
N ASP A 58 -16.56 24.88 11.24
CA ASP A 58 -17.11 26.06 11.87
C ASP A 58 -17.73 27.01 10.82
N ASP A 59 -17.10 27.21 9.66
CA ASP A 59 -17.66 28.09 8.60
C ASP A 59 -18.87 27.44 7.89
N ILE A 60 -18.89 26.10 7.76
CA ILE A 60 -19.98 25.37 7.09
C ILE A 60 -21.18 25.20 8.04
N CYS A 61 -20.95 24.95 9.33
CA CYS A 61 -22.01 24.91 10.34
C CYS A 61 -22.62 26.28 10.59
N ASP A 62 -21.82 27.35 10.65
CA ASP A 62 -22.35 28.70 10.86
C ASP A 62 -23.11 29.21 9.64
N GLN A 63 -22.67 28.88 8.42
CA GLN A 63 -23.42 29.17 7.20
C GLN A 63 -24.71 28.35 7.10
N ALA A 64 -24.69 27.06 7.44
CA ALA A 64 -25.87 26.21 7.42
C ALA A 64 -26.89 26.65 8.49
N ALA A 65 -26.44 27.00 9.70
CA ALA A 65 -27.28 27.54 10.77
C ALA A 65 -27.88 28.91 10.39
N SER A 66 -27.07 29.80 9.79
CA SER A 66 -27.53 31.09 9.29
C SER A 66 -28.52 30.97 8.13
N GLN A 67 -28.36 29.98 7.26
CA GLN A 67 -29.30 29.67 6.18
C GLN A 67 -30.60 29.10 6.74
N LEU A 68 -30.54 28.17 7.71
CA LEU A 68 -31.72 27.64 8.41
C LEU A 68 -32.53 28.75 9.08
N LEU A 69 -31.88 29.64 9.83
CA LEU A 69 -32.55 30.76 10.51
C LEU A 69 -33.22 31.73 9.52
N LYS A 70 -32.61 31.94 8.33
CA LYS A 70 -33.23 32.74 7.26
C LYS A 70 -34.45 32.02 6.69
N THR A 71 -34.34 30.73 6.37
CA THR A 71 -35.48 29.96 5.85
C THR A 71 -36.63 29.84 6.84
N GLU A 72 -36.35 29.78 8.14
CA GLU A 72 -37.36 29.77 9.20
C GLU A 72 -38.11 31.11 9.27
N LYS A 73 -37.39 32.23 9.23
CA LYS A 73 -38.00 33.58 9.16
C LYS A 73 -38.81 33.79 7.88
N ASP A 74 -38.33 33.30 6.74
CA ASP A 74 -39.04 33.40 5.47
C ASP A 74 -40.31 32.54 5.47
N LEU A 75 -40.28 31.35 6.08
CA LEU A 75 -41.46 30.51 6.29
C LEU A 75 -42.48 31.19 7.21
N GLU A 76 -42.05 31.78 8.33
CA GLU A 76 -42.93 32.54 9.22
C GLU A 76 -43.58 33.73 8.50
N ALA A 77 -42.83 34.43 7.64
CA ALA A 77 -43.36 35.53 6.84
C ALA A 77 -44.40 35.03 5.83
N CYS A 78 -44.16 33.89 5.17
CA CYS A 78 -45.13 33.23 4.29
C CYS A 78 -46.39 32.82 5.04
N TYR A 79 -46.28 32.24 6.23
CA TYR A 79 -47.45 31.87 7.05
C TYR A 79 -48.29 33.08 7.43
N LYS A 80 -47.65 34.17 7.89
CA LYS A 80 -48.37 35.43 8.17
C LYS A 80 -49.04 36.02 6.94
N ARG A 81 -48.42 35.88 5.76
CA ARG A 81 -49.01 36.36 4.51
C ARG A 81 -50.23 35.52 4.09
N ILE A 82 -50.16 34.20 4.28
CA ILE A 82 -51.29 33.30 4.05
C ILE A 82 -52.45 33.67 4.98
N GLU A 83 -52.19 33.86 6.27
CA GLU A 83 -53.22 34.26 7.24
C GLU A 83 -53.90 35.59 6.87
N GLN A 84 -53.12 36.58 6.41
CA GLN A 84 -53.66 37.84 5.88
C GLN A 84 -54.52 37.65 4.63
N LEU A 85 -54.09 36.80 3.69
CA LEU A 85 -54.84 36.52 2.48
C LEU A 85 -56.12 35.74 2.77
N GLU A 86 -56.10 34.81 3.74
CA GLU A 86 -57.28 34.09 4.20
C GLU A 86 -58.29 35.04 4.85
N ALA A 87 -57.84 35.97 5.69
CA ALA A 87 -58.70 37.01 6.27
C ALA A 87 -59.30 37.93 5.19
N GLU A 88 -58.53 38.30 4.17
CA GLU A 88 -59.00 39.12 3.04
C GLU A 88 -59.99 38.36 2.14
N VAL A 89 -59.78 37.06 1.91
CA VAL A 89 -60.73 36.24 1.16
C VAL A 89 -62.04 36.11 1.95
N GLU A 90 -61.99 35.96 3.27
CA GLU A 90 -63.18 35.87 4.10
C GLU A 90 -63.92 37.23 4.19
N SER A 91 -63.19 38.35 4.23
CA SER A 91 -63.78 39.69 4.14
C SER A 91 -64.47 39.91 2.78
N GLN A 92 -63.83 39.51 1.68
CA GLN A 92 -64.42 39.59 0.34
C GLN A 92 -65.63 38.67 0.18
N ARG A 93 -65.63 37.49 0.81
CA ARG A 93 -66.79 36.59 0.83
C ARG A 93 -67.97 37.19 1.58
N THR A 94 -67.74 37.85 2.71
CA THR A 94 -68.82 38.52 3.44
C THR A 94 -69.36 39.73 2.66
N LEU A 95 -68.47 40.51 2.02
CA LEU A 95 -68.87 41.63 1.15
C LEU A 95 -69.71 41.14 -0.04
N ARG A 96 -69.26 40.10 -0.75
CA ARG A 96 -70.02 39.49 -1.85
C ARG A 96 -71.37 38.92 -1.40
N ARG A 97 -71.50 38.46 -0.15
CA ARG A 97 -72.80 38.01 0.40
C ARG A 97 -73.75 39.19 0.63
N ILE A 98 -73.23 40.34 1.04
CA ILE A 98 -74.00 41.58 1.20
C ILE A 98 -74.39 42.12 -0.18
N ASP A 99 -73.44 42.25 -1.11
CA ASP A 99 -73.71 42.70 -2.49
C ASP A 99 -74.73 41.79 -3.19
N ASN A 100 -74.67 40.47 -2.99
CA ASN A 100 -75.67 39.54 -3.54
C ASN A 100 -77.05 39.68 -2.88
N ARG A 101 -77.14 40.12 -1.63
CA ARG A 101 -78.43 40.45 -0.99
C ARG A 101 -78.98 41.75 -1.56
N ASP A 102 -78.14 42.78 -1.63
CA ASP A 102 -78.50 44.10 -2.15
C ASP A 102 -78.90 44.03 -3.64
N LEU A 103 -78.21 43.22 -4.44
CA LEU A 103 -78.56 42.95 -5.83
C LEU A 103 -79.89 42.20 -5.95
N LYS A 104 -80.16 41.21 -5.07
CA LYS A 104 -81.46 40.52 -5.05
C LYS A 104 -82.61 41.45 -4.67
N GLU A 105 -82.38 42.35 -3.71
CA GLU A 105 -83.35 43.39 -3.33
C GLU A 105 -83.57 44.39 -4.48
N ARG A 106 -82.51 44.77 -5.20
CA ARG A 106 -82.60 45.60 -6.41
C ARG A 106 -83.25 44.92 -7.60
N THR A 107 -83.05 43.63 -7.83
CA THR A 107 -83.73 42.89 -8.90
C THR A 107 -85.22 42.75 -8.61
N VAL A 108 -85.60 42.51 -7.34
CA VAL A 108 -87.01 42.51 -6.92
C VAL A 108 -87.64 43.92 -7.05
N HIS A 109 -86.86 44.99 -6.83
CA HIS A 109 -87.32 46.36 -7.08
C HIS A 109 -87.36 46.75 -8.56
N LEU A 110 -86.49 46.20 -9.41
CA LEU A 110 -86.48 46.46 -10.86
C LEU A 110 -87.56 45.67 -11.60
N GLU A 111 -87.94 44.47 -11.13
CA GLU A 111 -89.09 43.71 -11.67
C GLU A 111 -90.45 44.42 -11.45
N THR A 112 -90.51 45.44 -10.59
CA THR A 112 -91.69 46.32 -10.42
C THR A 112 -91.71 47.58 -11.30
N LYS A 113 -90.69 47.81 -12.13
CA LYS A 113 -90.64 48.96 -13.05
C LYS A 113 -90.33 48.49 -14.47
N SER A 114 -91.40 48.22 -15.22
CA SER A 114 -91.37 48.09 -16.67
C SER A 114 -91.13 49.46 -17.32
N PRO A 115 -90.19 49.62 -18.25
CA PRO A 115 -90.19 50.74 -19.17
C PRO A 115 -90.61 50.28 -20.56
N SER A 116 -91.71 50.84 -20.99
CA SER A 116 -92.14 51.01 -22.38
C SER A 116 -91.16 51.87 -23.18
N ASN A 117 -90.92 51.45 -24.43
CA ASN A 117 -90.61 52.22 -25.63
C ASN A 117 -89.83 53.53 -25.50
N THR A 118 -88.62 53.59 -26.09
CA THR A 118 -88.10 54.86 -26.61
C THR A 118 -87.25 54.76 -27.88
N SER A 119 -87.25 55.89 -28.57
CA SER A 119 -86.77 56.27 -29.89
C SER A 119 -85.25 56.20 -30.12
N SER A 120 -84.81 56.46 -31.36
CA SER A 120 -83.42 56.49 -31.88
C SER A 120 -82.33 57.16 -31.01
N THR A 121 -82.68 57.90 -29.96
CA THR A 121 -81.79 58.40 -28.91
C THR A 121 -81.30 57.32 -27.93
N GLU A 122 -82.01 56.20 -27.76
CA GLU A 122 -81.59 55.06 -26.93
C GLU A 122 -80.46 54.25 -27.57
N TYR A 123 -80.39 54.19 -28.91
CA TYR A 123 -79.30 53.47 -29.60
C TYR A 123 -77.93 54.09 -29.34
N ASP A 124 -77.85 55.41 -29.12
CA ASP A 124 -76.62 56.07 -28.71
C ASP A 124 -76.35 55.93 -27.20
N ALA A 125 -77.39 55.87 -26.36
CA ALA A 125 -77.24 55.57 -24.93
C ALA A 125 -76.80 54.10 -24.67
N LEU A 126 -77.21 53.17 -25.52
CA LEU A 126 -76.84 51.75 -25.47
C LEU A 126 -75.48 51.49 -26.14
N ARG A 127 -74.98 52.40 -26.98
CA ARG A 127 -73.72 52.27 -27.72
C ARG A 127 -72.51 52.15 -26.79
N GLU A 128 -72.45 52.95 -25.73
CA GLU A 128 -71.36 52.92 -24.76
C GLU A 128 -71.35 51.63 -23.90
N PRO A 129 -72.50 51.15 -23.37
CA PRO A 129 -72.61 49.81 -22.80
C PRO A 129 -72.18 48.70 -23.76
N TRP A 130 -72.61 48.75 -25.02
CA TRP A 130 -72.22 47.78 -26.05
C TRP A 130 -70.73 47.83 -26.37
N ARG A 131 -70.12 49.01 -26.39
CA ARG A 131 -68.65 49.18 -26.52
C ARG A 131 -67.93 48.60 -25.31
N SER A 132 -68.40 48.90 -24.10
CA SER A 132 -67.84 48.35 -22.86
C SER A 132 -67.91 46.83 -22.81
N ILE A 133 -69.03 46.24 -23.25
CA ILE A 133 -69.19 44.78 -23.34
C ILE A 133 -68.24 44.20 -24.39
N ARG A 134 -68.10 44.84 -25.56
CA ARG A 134 -67.15 44.39 -26.60
C ARG A 134 -65.70 44.49 -26.13
N GLU A 135 -65.35 45.56 -25.43
CA GLU A 135 -64.02 45.73 -24.84
C GLU A 135 -63.76 44.70 -23.75
N ARG A 136 -64.77 44.41 -22.92
CA ARG A 136 -64.70 43.33 -21.91
C ARG A 136 -64.55 41.95 -22.55
N LEU A 137 -65.27 41.67 -23.64
CA LEU A 137 -65.11 40.44 -24.41
C LEU A 137 -63.70 40.33 -24.99
N ALA A 138 -63.17 41.41 -25.56
CA ALA A 138 -61.79 41.44 -26.08
C ALA A 138 -60.72 41.27 -24.99
N ILE A 139 -60.98 41.74 -23.76
CA ILE A 139 -60.11 41.47 -22.60
C ILE A 139 -60.21 40.00 -22.20
N LEU A 140 -61.41 39.45 -22.07
CA LEU A 140 -61.63 38.04 -21.70
C LEU A 140 -61.05 37.07 -22.74
N GLU A 141 -61.10 37.42 -24.02
CA GLU A 141 -60.47 36.64 -25.10
C GLU A 141 -58.94 36.63 -24.98
N ARG A 142 -58.34 37.77 -24.61
CA ARG A 142 -56.89 37.84 -24.32
C ARG A 142 -56.51 37.04 -23.09
N GLU A 143 -57.23 37.21 -21.99
CA GLU A 143 -57.03 36.42 -20.76
C GLU A 143 -57.14 34.92 -21.06
N LYS A 144 -58.12 34.51 -21.89
CA LYS A 144 -58.26 33.09 -22.29
C LYS A 144 -57.03 32.57 -23.04
N VAL A 145 -56.45 33.35 -23.94
CA VAL A 145 -55.23 32.95 -24.67
C VAL A 145 -54.05 32.84 -23.71
N GLU A 146 -53.88 33.81 -22.81
CA GLU A 146 -52.84 33.78 -21.77
C GLU A 146 -52.98 32.53 -20.88
N TRP A 147 -54.19 32.21 -20.41
CA TRP A 147 -54.44 31.00 -19.63
C TRP A 147 -54.17 29.69 -20.40
N LEU A 148 -54.38 29.68 -21.72
CA LEU A 148 -54.09 28.50 -22.55
C LEU A 148 -52.58 28.30 -22.71
N GLU A 149 -51.82 29.37 -22.98
CA GLU A 149 -50.35 29.32 -23.05
C GLU A 149 -49.75 28.90 -21.71
N GLU A 150 -50.26 29.45 -20.60
CA GLU A 150 -49.81 29.07 -19.26
C GLU A 150 -50.10 27.59 -19.00
N LYS A 151 -51.29 27.10 -19.38
CA LYS A 151 -51.66 25.69 -19.25
C LYS A 151 -50.74 24.78 -20.07
N GLU A 152 -50.44 25.11 -21.32
CA GLU A 152 -49.50 24.34 -22.15
C GLU A 152 -48.09 24.30 -21.52
N SER A 153 -47.65 25.42 -20.96
CA SER A 153 -46.37 25.48 -20.24
C SER A 153 -46.35 24.58 -19.00
N TYR A 154 -47.44 24.56 -18.22
CA TYR A 154 -47.58 23.71 -17.06
C TYR A 154 -47.65 22.22 -17.45
N GLU A 155 -48.35 21.89 -18.53
CA GLU A 155 -48.40 20.53 -19.06
C GLU A 155 -47.01 20.07 -19.49
N GLY A 156 -46.23 20.89 -20.21
CA GLY A 156 -44.86 20.57 -20.57
C GLY A 156 -43.93 20.37 -19.36
N ILE A 157 -44.06 21.20 -18.31
CA ILE A 157 -43.31 21.02 -17.05
C ILE A 157 -43.74 19.73 -16.35
N LYS A 158 -45.04 19.42 -16.33
CA LYS A 158 -45.59 18.21 -15.71
C LYS A 158 -45.08 16.96 -16.41
N GLU A 159 -45.10 16.92 -17.73
CA GLU A 159 -44.56 15.81 -18.53
C GLU A 159 -43.07 15.61 -18.29
N LYS A 160 -42.29 16.70 -18.30
CA LYS A 160 -40.86 16.63 -17.99
C LYS A 160 -40.59 16.06 -16.60
N LYS A 161 -41.35 16.49 -15.59
CA LYS A 161 -41.24 15.94 -14.23
C LYS A 161 -41.66 14.48 -14.17
N HIS A 162 -42.71 14.09 -14.90
CA HIS A 162 -43.14 12.70 -14.95
C HIS A 162 -42.09 11.78 -15.58
N LEU A 163 -41.42 12.23 -16.65
CA LEU A 163 -40.28 11.53 -17.25
C LEU A 163 -39.08 11.40 -16.30
N GLN A 164 -38.92 12.33 -15.36
CA GLN A 164 -37.92 12.25 -14.28
C GLN A 164 -38.35 11.35 -13.11
N GLY A 165 -39.53 10.73 -13.19
CA GLY A 165 -40.07 9.84 -12.15
C GLY A 165 -40.85 10.58 -11.06
N TYR A 166 -41.28 11.82 -11.30
CA TYR A 166 -42.18 12.52 -10.39
C TYR A 166 -43.56 11.86 -10.38
N TYR A 167 -44.13 11.73 -9.19
CA TYR A 167 -45.43 11.13 -8.96
C TYR A 167 -46.21 11.96 -7.94
N ASP A 168 -47.54 11.94 -8.07
CA ASP A 168 -48.43 12.62 -7.13
C ASP A 168 -48.69 11.70 -5.92
N PRO A 169 -48.32 12.11 -4.68
CA PRO A 169 -48.48 11.27 -3.49
C PRO A 169 -49.93 10.97 -3.11
N LEU A 170 -50.87 11.78 -3.60
CA LEU A 170 -52.32 11.62 -3.37
C LEU A 170 -52.92 10.51 -4.24
N THR A 171 -52.36 10.28 -5.43
CA THR A 171 -52.90 9.33 -6.41
C THR A 171 -52.09 8.04 -6.47
N THR A 172 -50.77 8.13 -6.25
CA THR A 172 -49.84 7.04 -6.50
C THR A 172 -48.96 6.80 -5.28
N LYS A 173 -48.98 5.56 -4.78
CA LYS A 173 -48.10 5.10 -3.70
C LYS A 173 -47.02 4.19 -4.28
N ILE A 174 -45.76 4.59 -4.11
CA ILE A 174 -44.62 3.76 -4.49
C ILE A 174 -44.32 2.74 -3.40
N ILE A 175 -44.14 1.48 -3.80
CA ILE A 175 -43.72 0.38 -2.91
C ILE A 175 -42.47 -0.28 -3.49
N HIS A 176 -41.59 -0.74 -2.60
CA HIS A 176 -40.45 -1.55 -2.95
C HIS A 176 -40.20 -2.60 -1.86
N PHE A 177 -39.45 -3.64 -2.18
CA PHE A 177 -39.04 -4.62 -1.17
C PHE A 177 -38.19 -3.96 -0.09
N ARG A 178 -38.46 -4.30 1.17
CA ARG A 178 -37.63 -3.86 2.31
C ARG A 178 -36.17 -4.31 2.15
N ASN A 179 -35.98 -5.55 1.70
CA ASN A 179 -34.67 -6.13 1.41
C ASN A 179 -34.38 -6.07 -0.09
N ASN A 180 -34.11 -4.87 -0.61
CA ASN A 180 -33.67 -4.65 -1.98
C ASN A 180 -32.13 -4.81 -2.07
N PRO A 181 -31.56 -5.36 -3.15
CA PRO A 181 -30.13 -5.26 -3.47
C PRO A 181 -29.48 -3.90 -3.15
N ALA A 182 -30.15 -2.78 -3.43
CA ALA A 182 -29.64 -1.43 -3.09
C ALA A 182 -29.48 -1.21 -1.57
N PHE A 183 -30.42 -1.72 -0.77
CA PHE A 183 -30.35 -1.68 0.69
C PHE A 183 -29.19 -2.54 1.20
N LEU A 184 -29.04 -3.76 0.69
CA LEU A 184 -27.93 -4.66 1.04
C LEU A 184 -26.56 -4.06 0.70
N ALA A 185 -26.44 -3.41 -0.46
CA ALA A 185 -25.22 -2.72 -0.86
C ALA A 185 -24.87 -1.56 0.08
N ALA A 186 -25.89 -0.80 0.53
CA ALA A 186 -25.71 0.28 1.50
C ALA A 186 -25.27 -0.24 2.88
N GLU A 187 -25.86 -1.35 3.37
CA GLU A 187 -25.43 -2.00 4.62
C GLU A 187 -24.00 -2.52 4.52
N ASN A 188 -23.65 -3.22 3.44
CA ASN A 188 -22.30 -3.72 3.23
C ASN A 188 -21.27 -2.57 3.19
N ARG A 189 -21.58 -1.47 2.50
CA ARG A 189 -20.74 -0.28 2.51
C ARG A 189 -20.54 0.27 3.93
N LYS A 190 -21.61 0.32 4.73
CA LYS A 190 -21.55 0.77 6.13
C LYS A 190 -20.66 -0.14 6.97
N LEU A 191 -20.76 -1.46 6.81
CA LEU A 191 -19.91 -2.44 7.51
C LEU A 191 -18.44 -2.28 7.13
N VAL A 192 -18.13 -2.16 5.84
CA VAL A 192 -16.76 -1.96 5.35
C VAL A 192 -16.16 -0.67 5.91
N LEU A 193 -16.92 0.42 5.92
CA LEU A 193 -16.47 1.69 6.52
C LEU A 193 -16.21 1.57 8.03
N GLN A 194 -17.04 0.81 8.75
CA GLN A 194 -16.81 0.55 10.18
C GLN A 194 -15.54 -0.28 10.42
N GLN A 195 -15.30 -1.30 9.59
CA GLN A 195 -14.07 -2.11 9.67
C GLN A 195 -12.84 -1.26 9.38
N LEU A 196 -12.86 -0.48 8.30
CA LEU A 196 -11.79 0.46 7.96
C LEU A 196 -11.51 1.42 9.11
N ARG A 197 -12.57 1.97 9.74
CA ARG A 197 -12.39 2.88 10.88
C ARG A 197 -11.73 2.20 12.07
N ARG A 198 -12.15 0.98 12.42
CA ARG A 198 -11.52 0.21 13.50
C ARG A 198 -10.05 -0.08 13.22
N GLU A 199 -9.70 -0.46 11.99
CA GLU A 199 -8.31 -0.71 11.61
C GLU A 199 -7.48 0.59 11.64
N CYS A 200 -8.04 1.71 11.16
CA CYS A 200 -7.39 3.01 11.27
C CYS A 200 -7.16 3.41 12.74
N ASP A 201 -8.14 3.20 13.62
CA ASP A 201 -8.02 3.53 15.03
C ASP A 201 -6.98 2.62 15.73
N ARG A 202 -6.97 1.31 15.42
CA ARG A 202 -5.94 0.38 15.89
C ARG A 202 -4.53 0.77 15.42
N LEU A 203 -4.38 1.12 14.15
CA LEU A 203 -3.09 1.57 13.61
C LEU A 203 -2.65 2.88 14.26
N LYS A 204 -3.59 3.81 14.50
CA LYS A 204 -3.30 5.03 15.27
C LYS A 204 -2.88 4.72 16.69
N GLU A 205 -3.50 3.78 17.39
CA GLU A 205 -3.08 3.35 18.73
C GLU A 205 -1.68 2.74 18.73
N ILE A 206 -1.32 1.95 17.71
CA ILE A 206 0.03 1.39 17.57
C ILE A 206 1.05 2.51 17.31
N ILE A 207 0.74 3.46 16.43
CA ILE A 207 1.61 4.59 16.14
C ILE A 207 1.73 5.49 17.37
N LEU A 208 0.62 5.86 18.01
CA LEU A 208 0.60 6.69 19.20
C LEU A 208 1.25 5.99 20.39
N GLY A 209 1.10 4.67 20.53
CA GLY A 209 1.81 3.85 21.52
C GLY A 209 3.30 3.70 21.21
N SER A 210 3.68 3.73 19.93
CA SER A 210 5.08 3.79 19.49
C SER A 210 5.69 5.18 19.68
N GLU A 211 4.92 6.25 19.52
CA GLU A 211 5.34 7.64 19.73
C GLU A 211 5.30 8.04 21.21
N SER A 212 4.39 7.46 21.99
CA SER A 212 4.31 7.55 23.46
C SER A 212 5.19 6.52 24.17
N SER A 213 5.85 5.62 23.42
CA SER A 213 6.96 4.86 23.96
C SER A 213 8.08 5.87 24.21
N ASN A 214 8.19 6.27 25.47
CA ASN A 214 9.13 7.26 25.97
C ASN A 214 10.47 7.20 25.20
N PRO A 215 11.10 8.34 24.89
CA PRO A 215 12.42 8.35 24.24
C PRO A 215 13.49 7.60 25.06
N SER A 216 13.21 7.25 26.32
CA SER A 216 13.98 6.31 27.13
C SER A 216 13.85 4.85 26.68
N ASN A 217 12.66 4.34 26.35
CA ASN A 217 12.44 2.93 25.95
C ASN A 217 13.04 2.62 24.59
N LEU A 218 12.92 3.54 23.62
CA LEU A 218 13.61 3.45 22.32
C LEU A 218 15.13 3.46 22.48
N LYS A 219 15.67 4.26 23.40
CA LYS A 219 17.11 4.27 23.72
C LYS A 219 17.55 2.99 24.42
N ILE A 220 16.73 2.39 25.28
CA ILE A 220 17.00 1.11 25.93
C ILE A 220 17.02 0.00 24.88
N LEU A 221 16.03 -0.08 24.01
CA LEU A 221 15.97 -1.06 22.94
C LEU A 221 17.12 -0.89 21.94
N GLN A 222 17.50 0.36 21.60
CA GLN A 222 18.68 0.63 20.78
C GLN A 222 20.01 0.31 21.46
N LYS A 223 20.09 0.35 22.80
CA LYS A 223 21.25 -0.12 23.55
C LYS A 223 21.31 -1.64 23.54
N GLU A 224 20.19 -2.30 23.80
CA GLU A 224 20.08 -3.76 23.77
C GLU A 224 20.40 -4.34 22.38
N ILE A 225 19.89 -3.72 21.30
CA ILE A 225 20.24 -4.11 19.93
C ILE A 225 21.75 -3.94 19.65
N ARG A 226 22.37 -2.89 20.21
CA ARG A 226 23.83 -2.69 20.06
C ARG A 226 24.63 -3.73 20.85
N GLU A 227 24.22 -4.01 22.09
CA GLU A 227 24.84 -5.03 22.93
C GLU A 227 24.71 -6.42 22.31
N LEU A 228 23.54 -6.77 21.77
CA LEU A 228 23.32 -8.04 21.06
C LEU A 228 24.17 -8.15 19.79
N ARG A 229 24.30 -7.05 19.03
CA ARG A 229 25.19 -7.01 17.85
C ARG A 229 26.65 -7.17 18.23
N GLU A 230 27.07 -6.58 19.35
CA GLU A 230 28.43 -6.72 19.86
C GLU A 230 28.70 -8.16 20.33
N GLN A 231 27.76 -8.78 21.04
CA GLN A 231 27.85 -10.19 21.44
C GLN A 231 27.95 -11.11 20.21
N LEU A 232 27.16 -10.86 19.17
CA LEU A 232 27.21 -11.62 17.93
C LEU A 232 28.56 -11.46 17.23
N ALA A 233 29.05 -10.23 17.10
CA ALA A 233 30.37 -9.97 16.51
C ALA A 233 31.50 -10.63 17.32
N ASN A 234 31.39 -10.66 18.65
CA ASN A 234 32.36 -11.33 19.52
C ASN A 234 32.30 -12.86 19.36
N ALA A 235 31.11 -13.43 19.28
CA ALA A 235 30.93 -14.86 19.02
C ALA A 235 31.46 -15.27 17.64
N GLU A 236 31.23 -14.46 16.60
CA GLU A 236 31.78 -14.68 15.26
C GLU A 236 33.31 -14.64 15.26
N LYS A 237 33.92 -13.63 15.91
CA LYS A 237 35.39 -13.54 16.05
C LYS A 237 35.95 -14.74 16.81
N PHE A 238 35.29 -15.16 17.89
CA PHE A 238 35.70 -16.35 18.64
C PHE A 238 35.64 -17.61 17.76
N ASN A 239 34.57 -17.80 17.00
CA ASN A 239 34.41 -18.92 16.07
C ASN A 239 35.47 -18.91 14.95
N GLN A 240 35.83 -17.73 14.43
CA GLN A 240 36.91 -17.60 13.44
C GLN A 240 38.25 -18.01 14.03
N ARG A 241 38.60 -17.51 15.23
CA ARG A 241 39.82 -17.89 15.95
C ARG A 241 39.85 -19.38 16.26
N LEU A 242 38.72 -19.95 16.69
CA LEU A 242 38.63 -21.39 16.96
C LEU A 242 38.90 -22.21 15.69
N LYS A 243 38.34 -21.82 14.54
CA LYS A 243 38.63 -22.46 13.24
C LYS A 243 40.10 -22.34 12.84
N GLU A 244 40.77 -21.23 13.16
CA GLU A 244 42.21 -21.06 12.92
C GLU A 244 43.04 -21.99 13.80
N ILE A 245 42.77 -22.01 15.11
CA ILE A 245 43.47 -22.88 16.07
C ILE A 245 43.26 -24.35 15.70
N VAL A 246 42.04 -24.77 15.37
CA VAL A 246 41.77 -26.16 14.97
C VAL A 246 42.53 -26.51 13.69
N ARG A 247 42.56 -25.61 12.69
CA ARG A 247 43.35 -25.84 11.47
C ARG A 247 44.84 -25.97 11.77
N GLU A 248 45.38 -25.14 12.65
CA GLU A 248 46.78 -25.21 13.06
C GLU A 248 47.08 -26.50 13.82
N LYS A 249 46.23 -26.89 14.78
CA LYS A 249 46.38 -28.15 15.51
C LYS A 249 46.28 -29.37 14.61
N ILE A 250 45.38 -29.38 13.63
CA ILE A 250 45.30 -30.46 12.63
C ILE A 250 46.57 -30.52 11.79
N LYS A 251 47.13 -29.38 11.37
CA LYS A 251 48.40 -29.35 10.62
C LYS A 251 49.55 -29.94 11.45
N VAL A 252 49.71 -29.49 12.70
CA VAL A 252 50.73 -30.01 13.62
C VAL A 252 50.54 -31.51 13.86
N PHE A 253 49.29 -31.97 14.02
CA PHE A 253 48.99 -33.39 14.17
C PHE A 253 49.35 -34.19 12.91
N ARG A 254 48.99 -33.71 11.71
CA ARG A 254 49.36 -34.36 10.45
C ARG A 254 50.87 -34.42 10.25
N GLU A 255 51.59 -33.37 10.62
CA GLU A 255 53.05 -33.33 10.57
C GLU A 255 53.68 -34.32 11.56
N ALA A 256 53.15 -34.41 12.79
CA ALA A 256 53.59 -35.43 13.76
C ALA A 256 53.32 -36.84 13.24
N CYS A 257 52.13 -37.12 12.69
CA CYS A 257 51.84 -38.42 12.05
C CYS A 257 52.77 -38.71 10.88
N TYR A 258 53.07 -37.71 10.05
CA TYR A 258 53.99 -37.84 8.92
C TYR A 258 55.38 -38.26 9.39
N ILE A 259 55.95 -37.57 10.38
CA ILE A 259 57.29 -37.87 10.91
C ILE A 259 57.33 -39.22 11.63
N LEU A 260 56.31 -39.54 12.43
CA LEU A 260 56.31 -40.75 13.27
C LEU A 260 55.99 -42.03 12.49
N THR A 261 55.06 -41.97 11.54
CA THR A 261 54.56 -43.16 10.84
C THR A 261 55.12 -43.30 9.43
N GLY A 262 55.72 -42.23 8.88
CA GLY A 262 56.19 -42.19 7.50
C GLY A 262 55.08 -41.97 6.47
N TYR A 263 53.85 -41.65 6.89
CA TYR A 263 52.72 -41.44 5.98
C TYR A 263 52.09 -40.07 6.12
N ARG A 264 51.90 -39.41 4.97
CA ARG A 264 51.14 -38.17 4.85
C ARG A 264 49.68 -38.52 4.63
N ILE A 265 48.82 -38.11 5.56
CA ILE A 265 47.37 -38.36 5.53
C ILE A 265 46.66 -37.08 5.08
N ASP A 266 46.07 -37.11 3.90
CA ASP A 266 45.26 -36.03 3.34
C ASP A 266 43.80 -36.47 3.19
N ASP A 267 42.87 -35.57 3.52
CA ASP A 267 41.43 -35.81 3.40
C ASP A 267 40.95 -35.37 2.01
N ILE A 268 40.40 -36.29 1.22
CA ILE A 268 39.89 -36.06 -0.13
C ILE A 268 38.37 -35.79 -0.12
N GLY A 269 37.73 -35.88 1.05
CA GLY A 269 36.27 -35.78 1.21
C GLY A 269 35.56 -37.13 1.11
N GLU A 270 34.26 -37.15 1.44
CA GLU A 270 33.43 -38.37 1.44
C GLU A 270 34.00 -39.52 2.31
N ASN A 271 34.64 -39.16 3.44
CA ASN A 271 35.35 -40.08 4.32
C ASN A 271 36.47 -40.89 3.63
N ARG A 272 37.08 -40.32 2.59
CA ARG A 272 38.23 -40.91 1.88
C ARG A 272 39.51 -40.18 2.23
N TYR A 273 40.53 -40.95 2.61
CA TYR A 273 41.83 -40.45 3.03
C TYR A 273 42.91 -40.96 2.07
N LYS A 274 43.68 -40.02 1.54
CA LYS A 274 44.89 -40.27 0.76
C LYS A 274 46.05 -40.48 1.71
N LEU A 275 46.74 -41.61 1.59
CA LEU A 275 48.00 -41.88 2.27
C LEU A 275 49.13 -41.86 1.24
N GLN A 276 50.14 -41.04 1.48
CA GLN A 276 51.36 -41.00 0.68
C GLN A 276 52.56 -41.28 1.58
N SER A 277 53.40 -42.25 1.20
CA SER A 277 54.61 -42.59 1.96
C SER A 277 55.70 -41.53 1.79
N ILE A 278 56.52 -41.30 2.83
CA ILE A 278 57.77 -40.52 2.72
C ILE A 278 58.70 -41.14 1.67
N TYR A 279 58.69 -42.47 1.58
CA TYR A 279 59.57 -43.24 0.72
C TYR A 279 58.95 -43.55 -0.66
N ALA A 280 57.92 -42.79 -1.07
CA ALA A 280 57.31 -42.93 -2.39
C ALA A 280 58.32 -42.56 -3.50
N GLU A 281 58.43 -43.40 -4.54
CA GLU A 281 59.34 -43.16 -5.68
C GLU A 281 58.74 -42.14 -6.66
N HIS A 282 57.40 -42.16 -6.80
CA HIS A 282 56.68 -41.23 -7.66
C HIS A 282 55.59 -40.45 -6.89
N PRO A 283 55.28 -39.20 -7.30
CA PRO A 283 54.20 -38.42 -6.70
C PRO A 283 52.80 -39.02 -6.96
N GLY A 284 52.71 -40.00 -7.85
CA GLY A 284 51.53 -40.82 -8.12
C GLY A 284 51.37 -42.04 -7.19
N ASP A 285 52.35 -42.34 -6.35
CA ASP A 285 52.32 -43.50 -5.45
C ASP A 285 51.57 -43.14 -4.17
N TYR A 286 50.28 -43.44 -4.17
CA TYR A 286 49.41 -43.22 -3.01
C TYR A 286 48.39 -44.33 -2.84
N LEU A 287 47.95 -44.47 -1.59
CA LEU A 287 46.89 -45.37 -1.17
C LEU A 287 45.66 -44.54 -0.82
N ILE A 288 44.47 -44.98 -1.21
CA ILE A 288 43.22 -44.33 -0.80
C ILE A 288 42.45 -45.28 0.10
N PHE A 289 42.15 -44.83 1.31
CA PHE A 289 41.32 -45.55 2.27
C PHE A 289 39.97 -44.86 2.42
N SER A 290 38.88 -45.61 2.33
CA SER A 290 37.56 -45.13 2.71
C SER A 290 37.20 -45.66 4.09
N ILE A 291 36.83 -44.76 5.00
CA ILE A 291 36.44 -45.11 6.37
C ILE A 291 34.93 -44.93 6.48
N ALA A 292 34.20 -46.05 6.49
CA ALA A 292 32.75 -46.03 6.67
C ALA A 292 32.39 -45.62 8.11
N THR A 293 31.17 -45.12 8.32
CA THR A 293 30.64 -44.59 9.60
C THR A 293 30.52 -45.62 10.74
N GLY A 294 31.12 -46.80 10.60
CA GLY A 294 31.22 -47.85 11.62
C GLY A 294 32.66 -48.32 11.87
N GLY A 295 33.67 -47.54 11.49
CA GLY A 295 35.09 -47.85 11.74
C GLY A 295 35.68 -48.93 10.83
N LYS A 296 34.90 -49.45 9.87
CA LYS A 296 35.42 -50.34 8.82
C LYS A 296 36.19 -49.51 7.80
N VAL A 297 37.43 -49.91 7.57
CA VAL A 297 38.34 -49.26 6.64
C VAL A 297 38.45 -50.13 5.40
N ASN A 298 38.10 -49.59 4.24
CA ASN A 298 38.24 -50.27 2.95
C ASN A 298 39.33 -49.57 2.14
N LEU A 299 40.19 -50.37 1.51
CA LEU A 299 41.22 -49.89 0.60
C LEU A 299 40.64 -49.82 -0.83
N LEU A 300 40.83 -48.69 -1.50
CA LEU A 300 40.39 -48.47 -2.87
C LEU A 300 41.53 -48.77 -3.83
N GLU A 301 41.18 -49.32 -5.00
CA GLU A 301 42.13 -49.66 -6.06
C GLU A 301 42.87 -48.40 -6.56
N THR A 302 44.20 -48.46 -6.54
CA THR A 302 45.12 -47.44 -7.09
C THR A 302 46.22 -48.16 -7.85
N ASP A 303 46.84 -47.48 -8.83
CA ASP A 303 47.89 -48.08 -9.66
C ASP A 303 49.06 -48.63 -8.81
N PHE A 304 49.33 -47.96 -7.68
CA PHE A 304 50.35 -48.35 -6.70
C PHE A 304 50.05 -49.67 -5.99
N LEU A 305 48.78 -50.08 -5.88
CA LEU A 305 48.42 -51.35 -5.23
C LEU A 305 48.89 -52.56 -6.02
N ASN A 306 48.99 -52.45 -7.35
CA ASN A 306 49.50 -53.54 -8.18
C ASN A 306 50.97 -53.86 -7.84
N THR A 307 51.75 -52.85 -7.45
CA THR A 307 53.16 -52.99 -7.05
C THR A 307 53.31 -53.68 -5.69
N ILE A 308 52.24 -53.68 -4.87
CA ILE A 308 52.24 -54.21 -3.50
C ILE A 308 51.22 -55.34 -3.32
N ALA A 309 50.69 -55.89 -4.42
CA ALA A 309 49.65 -56.93 -4.41
C ALA A 309 50.04 -58.13 -3.53
N ASP A 310 51.31 -58.55 -3.59
CA ASP A 310 51.84 -59.65 -2.78
C ASP A 310 51.79 -59.41 -1.27
N LEU A 311 51.95 -58.14 -0.82
CA LEU A 311 51.80 -57.80 0.60
C LEU A 311 50.33 -57.58 0.97
N LEU A 312 49.53 -57.08 0.03
CA LEU A 312 48.10 -56.89 0.23
C LEU A 312 47.42 -58.22 0.53
N ASP A 313 47.69 -59.25 -0.27
CA ASP A 313 47.14 -60.60 -0.05
C ASP A 313 47.61 -61.22 1.27
N LYS A 314 48.85 -60.97 1.67
CA LYS A 314 49.41 -61.51 2.93
C LYS A 314 48.83 -60.86 4.18
N TYR A 315 48.60 -59.54 4.18
CA TYR A 315 48.24 -58.81 5.41
C TYR A 315 46.79 -58.35 5.47
N VAL A 316 46.14 -58.08 4.34
CA VAL A 316 44.74 -57.66 4.28
C VAL A 316 43.81 -58.85 4.14
N SER A 317 44.09 -59.77 3.22
CA SER A 317 43.21 -60.93 2.98
C SER A 317 43.24 -61.95 4.12
N ALA A 318 44.36 -62.09 4.83
CA ALA A 318 44.51 -63.07 5.91
C ALA A 318 44.14 -62.55 7.32
N TYR A 319 44.39 -61.27 7.62
CA TYR A 319 44.28 -60.73 8.99
C TYR A 319 43.52 -59.40 9.10
N ASN A 320 43.14 -58.79 7.98
CA ASN A 320 42.52 -57.46 7.92
C ASN A 320 43.26 -56.40 8.76
N ALA A 321 44.59 -56.48 8.80
CA ALA A 321 45.44 -55.67 9.67
C ALA A 321 46.14 -54.57 8.88
N ILE A 322 45.46 -53.44 8.69
CA ILE A 322 45.98 -52.28 7.95
C ILE A 322 47.31 -51.73 8.54
N PRO A 323 47.49 -51.63 9.87
CA PRO A 323 48.77 -51.19 10.43
C PRO A 323 49.94 -52.14 10.09
N ALA A 324 49.68 -53.45 10.01
CA ALA A 324 50.68 -54.44 9.63
C ALA A 324 51.05 -54.33 8.14
N LEU A 325 50.04 -54.13 7.28
CA LEU A 325 50.27 -53.82 5.87
C LEU A 325 51.14 -52.57 5.71
N LEU A 326 50.73 -51.44 6.30
CA LEU A 326 51.46 -50.17 6.17
C LEU A 326 52.91 -50.30 6.69
N SER A 327 53.13 -51.04 7.77
CA SER A 327 54.49 -51.31 8.27
C SER A 327 55.32 -52.16 7.30
N ALA A 328 54.73 -53.16 6.65
CA ALA A 328 55.41 -53.95 5.64
C ALA A 328 55.72 -53.13 4.38
N VAL A 329 54.79 -52.27 3.95
CA VAL A 329 54.97 -51.35 2.83
C VAL A 329 56.08 -50.34 3.11
N THR A 330 56.13 -49.74 4.31
CA THR A 330 57.23 -48.81 4.65
C THR A 330 58.58 -49.49 4.62
N MET A 331 58.69 -50.71 5.16
CA MET A 331 59.95 -51.47 5.12
C MET A 331 60.36 -51.81 3.68
N GLN A 332 59.41 -52.20 2.82
CA GLN A 332 59.70 -52.48 1.41
C GLN A 332 60.17 -51.23 0.66
N LEU A 333 59.43 -50.11 0.77
CA LEU A 333 59.79 -48.85 0.12
C LEU A 333 61.13 -48.30 0.64
N PHE A 334 61.37 -48.40 1.96
CA PHE A 334 62.63 -48.00 2.56
C PHE A 334 63.81 -48.82 2.02
N ASN A 335 63.65 -50.14 1.91
CA ASN A 335 64.69 -51.01 1.34
C ASN A 335 64.97 -50.68 -0.13
N LEU A 336 63.93 -50.44 -0.94
CA LEU A 336 64.08 -50.06 -2.34
C LEU A 336 64.84 -48.73 -2.50
N GLN A 337 64.47 -47.71 -1.72
CA GLN A 337 65.19 -46.43 -1.72
C GLN A 337 66.63 -46.54 -1.22
N THR A 338 66.88 -47.34 -0.19
CA THR A 338 68.24 -47.51 0.38
C THR A 338 69.15 -48.27 -0.58
N ILE A 339 68.64 -49.26 -1.32
CA ILE A 339 69.40 -50.00 -2.33
C ILE A 339 69.71 -49.09 -3.54
N GLN A 340 68.79 -48.23 -3.96
CA GLN A 340 69.03 -47.24 -5.02
C GLN A 340 70.12 -46.22 -4.66
N LEU A 341 70.17 -45.75 -3.41
CA LEU A 341 71.24 -44.85 -2.93
C LEU A 341 72.64 -45.52 -2.98
N THR A 342 72.74 -46.80 -2.63
CA THR A 342 74.04 -47.52 -2.70
C THR A 342 74.51 -47.80 -4.12
N SER A 343 73.63 -47.74 -5.12
CA SER A 343 73.94 -47.98 -6.52
C SER A 343 74.15 -46.70 -7.33
N SER A 344 73.62 -45.55 -6.88
CA SER A 344 73.94 -44.25 -7.47
C SER A 344 75.30 -43.70 -7.03
N ASP A 345 75.79 -44.10 -5.85
CA ASP A 345 77.12 -43.70 -5.35
C ASP A 345 78.28 -44.56 -5.90
N ALA A 346 77.99 -45.53 -6.78
CA ALA A 346 78.97 -46.44 -7.39
C ALA A 346 79.21 -46.24 -8.90
N LEU A 347 78.86 -45.07 -9.44
CA LEU A 347 79.17 -44.66 -10.83
C LEU A 347 80.01 -43.38 -10.89
#